data_AF-A0A2V8FF14-F1
#
_entry.id   AF-A0A2V8FF14-F1
#
_cell.length_a   1.000
_cell.length_b   1.000
_cell.length_c   1.000
_cell.angle_alpha   90.00
_cell.angle_beta   90.00
_cell.angle_gamma   90.00
#
_symmetry.space_group_name_H-M   'P 1'
#
loop_
_entity.id
_entity.type
_entity.pdbx_description
1 polymer ?
#
loop_
_entity_poly.entity_id
_entity_poly.type
_entity_poly.pdbx_seq_one_letter_code
_entity_poly.pdbx_strand_id
1 'polypeptide(L)'
;MRFTWFTAAGVVVVLGAAAVSYYARWQRGDDIRIPGVGVVRRFPCGDYEIPPSVYGTTQAFAIIDGAALAARSNERNAVKTLVDAVFDRELPGVRCGNPLRRRIIEAEWQFRTGLKTPITEQTLADVANEVTKSAQAPPWARTTVEELHFLRTVLRDELPRFIGVRDSGRELSEKMSPVEALFVIITLGRAMVLEPDDFRDGPEAYVSHVRKRQLTPSPSGAVLRGRVMLQATVSLVNGDGFEDQHTLAATSAQRFLDQLGFPK
;
A
#
# COMPACT_ATOMS: atom_id res chain seq x y z
N MET A 1 -0.93 27.02 -48.31
CA MET A 1 -1.84 26.96 -47.14
C MET A 1 -2.58 25.63 -46.94
N ARG A 2 -2.65 24.68 -47.91
CA ARG A 2 -3.35 23.39 -47.72
C ARG A 2 -2.57 22.34 -46.91
N PHE A 3 -1.23 22.39 -46.88
CA PHE A 3 -0.39 21.37 -46.22
C PHE A 3 -0.41 21.42 -44.68
N THR A 4 -0.55 22.61 -44.09
CA THR A 4 -0.56 22.82 -42.64
C THR A 4 -1.83 22.29 -41.95
N TRP A 5 -2.95 22.22 -42.67
CA TRP A 5 -4.21 21.68 -42.16
C TRP A 5 -4.19 20.15 -42.05
N PHE A 6 -3.56 19.45 -43.01
CA PHE A 6 -3.39 18.00 -42.94
C PHE A 6 -2.49 17.57 -41.80
N THR A 7 -1.43 18.33 -41.50
CA THR A 7 -0.57 18.07 -40.34
C THR A 7 -1.28 18.34 -39.02
N ALA A 8 -2.07 19.41 -38.93
CA ALA A 8 -2.85 19.71 -37.72
C ALA A 8 -3.95 18.68 -37.46
N ALA A 9 -4.69 18.29 -38.51
CA ALA A 9 -5.70 17.23 -38.42
C ALA A 9 -5.08 15.87 -38.06
N GLY A 10 -3.92 15.54 -38.65
CA GLY A 10 -3.17 14.34 -38.32
C GLY A 10 -2.71 14.30 -36.86
N VAL A 11 -2.23 15.42 -36.32
CA VAL A 11 -1.83 15.53 -34.91
C VAL A 11 -3.03 15.37 -33.96
N VAL A 12 -4.17 15.98 -34.27
CA VAL A 12 -5.39 15.84 -33.45
C VAL A 12 -5.92 14.41 -33.47
N VAL A 13 -5.90 13.72 -34.62
CA VAL A 13 -6.32 12.32 -34.73
C VAL A 13 -5.36 11.40 -33.97
N VAL A 14 -4.05 11.62 -34.05
CA VAL A 14 -3.05 10.84 -33.30
C VAL A 14 -3.18 11.08 -31.80
N LEU A 15 -3.37 12.33 -31.36
CA LEU A 15 -3.60 12.65 -29.95
C LEU A 15 -4.93 12.10 -29.45
N GLY A 16 -5.98 12.13 -30.26
CA GLY A 16 -7.29 11.54 -29.95
C GLY A 16 -7.22 10.02 -29.84
N ALA A 17 -6.57 9.34 -30.79
CA ALA A 17 -6.37 7.90 -30.76
C ALA A 17 -5.46 7.47 -29.59
N ALA A 18 -4.42 8.26 -29.28
CA ALA A 18 -3.60 8.05 -28.10
C ALA A 18 -4.44 8.23 -26.83
N ALA A 19 -5.21 9.31 -26.70
CA ALA A 19 -6.07 9.56 -25.55
C ALA A 19 -7.12 8.46 -25.34
N VAL A 20 -7.76 7.98 -26.41
CA VAL A 20 -8.71 6.85 -26.36
C VAL A 20 -8.01 5.54 -25.98
N SER A 21 -6.83 5.27 -26.53
CA SER A 21 -6.05 4.08 -26.21
C SER A 21 -5.52 4.11 -24.77
N TYR A 22 -5.11 5.28 -24.29
CA TYR A 22 -4.72 5.52 -22.91
C TYR A 22 -5.94 5.38 -21.99
N TYR A 23 -7.08 5.95 -22.33
CA TYR A 23 -8.31 5.81 -21.56
C TYR A 23 -8.82 4.36 -21.51
N ALA A 24 -8.72 3.61 -22.61
CA ALA A 24 -9.11 2.19 -22.65
C ALA A 24 -8.13 1.26 -21.90
N ARG A 25 -6.84 1.62 -21.81
CA ARG A 25 -5.86 0.94 -20.95
C ARG A 25 -6.07 1.32 -19.48
N TRP A 26 -6.34 2.59 -19.21
CA TRP A 26 -6.72 3.09 -17.89
C TRP A 26 -7.95 2.33 -17.39
N GLN A 27 -8.99 2.23 -18.21
CA GLN A 27 -10.23 1.49 -17.90
C GLN A 27 -10.03 -0.01 -17.64
N ARG A 28 -8.86 -0.59 -17.93
CA ARG A 28 -8.53 -1.99 -17.62
C ARG A 28 -7.70 -2.17 -16.36
N GLY A 29 -7.34 -1.08 -15.67
CA GLY A 29 -6.52 -1.14 -14.46
C GLY A 29 -5.01 -1.08 -14.72
N ASP A 30 -4.58 -0.83 -15.96
CA ASP A 30 -3.16 -0.79 -16.31
C ASP A 30 -2.52 0.52 -15.80
N ASP A 31 -1.31 0.41 -15.25
CA ASP A 31 -0.45 1.55 -14.91
C ASP A 31 -0.11 2.33 -16.20
N ILE A 32 -0.50 3.60 -16.28
CA ILE A 32 -0.18 4.44 -17.44
C ILE A 32 1.02 5.29 -17.13
N ARG A 33 2.13 4.99 -17.81
CA ARG A 33 3.29 5.88 -17.85
C ARG A 33 3.07 6.98 -18.87
N ILE A 34 2.83 8.21 -18.40
CA ILE A 34 2.76 9.41 -19.23
C ILE A 34 4.14 10.09 -19.17
N PRO A 35 4.85 10.21 -20.32
CA PRO A 35 6.13 10.92 -20.38
C PRO A 35 6.01 12.34 -19.80
N GLY A 36 6.87 12.70 -18.85
CA GLY A 36 6.88 14.02 -18.19
C GLY A 36 5.89 14.20 -17.03
N VAL A 37 4.90 13.32 -16.84
CA VAL A 37 3.88 13.43 -15.78
C VAL A 37 4.06 12.35 -14.70
N GLY A 38 4.48 11.14 -15.08
CA GLY A 38 4.69 10.03 -14.15
C GLY A 38 3.81 8.80 -14.46
N VAL A 39 3.65 7.92 -13.47
CA VAL A 39 2.78 6.73 -13.57
C VAL A 39 1.43 7.06 -12.95
N VAL A 40 0.37 7.03 -13.76
CA VAL A 40 -1.02 7.16 -13.33
C VAL A 40 -1.55 5.75 -13.09
N ARG A 41 -1.83 5.42 -11.83
CA ARG A 41 -2.48 4.15 -11.47
C ARG A 41 -3.98 4.32 -11.48
N ARG A 42 -4.71 3.39 -12.11
CA ARG A 42 -6.13 3.25 -11.82
C ARG A 42 -6.27 2.29 -10.66
N PHE A 43 -6.93 2.77 -9.63
CA PHE A 43 -7.32 2.00 -8.47
C PHE A 43 -8.66 1.33 -8.81
N PRO A 44 -8.69 0.03 -9.15
CA PRO A 44 -9.84 -0.63 -9.76
C PRO A 44 -11.12 -0.61 -8.92
N CYS A 45 -11.03 -0.32 -7.61
CA CYS A 45 -12.13 -0.54 -6.67
C CYS A 45 -12.72 0.72 -6.04
N GLY A 46 -12.06 1.86 -6.19
CA GLY A 46 -12.57 3.14 -5.68
C GLY A 46 -12.94 4.14 -6.77
N ASP A 47 -13.96 4.95 -6.46
CA ASP A 47 -14.36 6.12 -7.24
C ASP A 47 -13.52 7.32 -6.78
N TYR A 48 -12.26 7.38 -7.21
CA TYR A 48 -11.35 8.45 -6.78
C TYR A 48 -11.56 9.71 -7.61
N GLU A 49 -12.12 10.75 -7.00
CA GLU A 49 -12.24 12.09 -7.59
C GLU A 49 -11.04 12.97 -7.20
N ILE A 50 -9.82 12.42 -7.24
CA ILE A 50 -8.58 13.17 -6.93
C ILE A 50 -7.73 13.27 -8.20
N PRO A 51 -7.60 14.47 -8.82
CA PRO A 51 -6.75 14.64 -9.99
C PRO A 51 -5.27 14.40 -9.62
N PRO A 52 -4.49 13.74 -10.50
CA PRO A 52 -3.10 13.44 -10.23
C PRO A 52 -2.28 14.73 -10.06
N SER A 53 -1.75 14.96 -8.86
CA SER A 53 -0.67 15.93 -8.67
C SER A 53 0.66 15.31 -9.13
N VAL A 54 1.52 16.16 -9.68
CA VAL A 54 2.72 15.80 -10.44
C VAL A 54 3.67 14.90 -9.62
N TYR A 55 4.23 13.89 -10.29
CA TYR A 55 5.21 12.87 -9.84
C TYR A 55 4.66 11.49 -9.41
N GLY A 56 5.33 10.44 -9.95
CA GLY A 56 5.06 9.03 -9.67
C GLY A 56 5.40 8.64 -8.23
N THR A 57 4.80 7.55 -7.74
CA THR A 57 4.78 7.08 -6.34
C THR A 57 4.12 8.01 -5.31
N THR A 58 4.29 9.33 -5.40
CA THR A 58 3.61 10.33 -4.56
C THR A 58 2.10 10.38 -4.81
N GLN A 59 1.63 10.10 -6.04
CA GLN A 59 0.19 10.03 -6.32
C GLN A 59 -0.53 8.94 -5.51
N ALA A 60 0.08 7.75 -5.35
CA ALA A 60 -0.58 6.66 -4.64
C ALA A 60 -0.61 6.87 -3.13
N PHE A 61 0.42 7.52 -2.54
CA PHE A 61 0.35 7.94 -1.14
C PHE A 61 -0.59 9.13 -0.93
N ALA A 62 -0.58 10.11 -1.82
CA ALA A 62 -1.54 11.22 -1.78
C ALA A 62 -3.00 10.74 -1.88
N ILE A 63 -3.28 9.70 -2.67
CA ILE A 63 -4.61 9.08 -2.77
C ILE A 63 -4.99 8.41 -1.44
N ILE A 64 -4.09 7.63 -0.82
CA ILE A 64 -4.34 7.01 0.48
C ILE A 64 -4.55 8.08 1.56
N ASP A 65 -3.69 9.09 1.62
CA ASP A 65 -3.74 10.16 2.61
C ASP A 65 -4.99 11.06 2.44
N GLY A 66 -5.38 11.32 1.18
CA GLY A 66 -6.63 11.99 0.84
C GLY A 66 -7.87 11.19 1.22
N ALA A 67 -7.89 9.88 0.94
CA ALA A 67 -8.96 8.99 1.37
C ALA A 67 -9.01 8.86 2.90
N ALA A 68 -7.86 8.91 3.58
CA ALA A 68 -7.77 8.86 5.03
C ALA A 68 -8.37 10.11 5.68
N LEU A 69 -8.15 11.28 5.06
CA LEU A 69 -8.80 12.53 5.44
C LEU A 69 -10.32 12.43 5.28
N ALA A 70 -10.80 11.95 4.11
CA ALA A 70 -12.23 11.80 3.85
C ALA A 70 -12.90 10.84 4.84
N ALA A 71 -12.24 9.71 5.16
CA ALA A 71 -12.73 8.71 6.10
C ALA A 71 -12.87 9.22 7.55
N ARG A 72 -12.43 10.45 7.88
CA ARG A 72 -12.70 11.08 9.19
C ARG A 72 -14.18 11.43 9.39
N SER A 73 -14.98 11.50 8.31
CA SER A 73 -16.43 11.67 8.40
C SER A 73 -17.13 10.46 9.03
N ASN A 74 -16.44 9.33 9.20
CA ASN A 74 -16.98 8.04 9.64
C ASN A 74 -18.06 7.45 8.72
N GLU A 75 -18.29 8.05 7.55
CA GLU A 75 -19.18 7.51 6.53
C GLU A 75 -18.62 6.21 5.97
N ARG A 76 -19.47 5.19 5.90
CA ARG A 76 -19.06 3.85 5.47
C ARG A 76 -18.47 3.83 4.06
N ASN A 77 -18.96 4.68 3.16
CA ASN A 77 -18.41 4.83 1.82
C ASN A 77 -17.00 5.44 1.82
N ALA A 78 -16.76 6.49 2.64
CA ALA A 78 -15.44 7.08 2.76
C ALA A 78 -14.42 6.09 3.36
N VAL A 79 -14.85 5.29 4.35
CA VAL A 79 -14.03 4.20 4.91
C VAL A 79 -13.74 3.12 3.86
N LYS A 80 -14.75 2.73 3.08
CA LYS A 80 -14.56 1.80 1.95
C LYS A 80 -13.51 2.33 0.98
N THR A 81 -13.60 3.58 0.56
CA THR A 81 -12.64 4.21 -0.37
C THR A 81 -11.22 4.19 0.17
N LEU A 82 -11.04 4.42 1.48
CA LEU A 82 -9.73 4.31 2.12
C LEU A 82 -9.16 2.88 2.04
N VAL A 83 -9.96 1.88 2.40
CA VAL A 83 -9.52 0.48 2.34
C VAL A 83 -9.20 0.07 0.90
N ASP A 84 -10.04 0.44 -0.06
CA ASP A 84 -9.78 0.17 -1.47
C ASP A 84 -8.49 0.85 -1.94
N ALA A 85 -8.18 2.06 -1.48
CA ALA A 85 -6.94 2.75 -1.83
C ALA A 85 -5.70 1.97 -1.38
N VAL A 86 -5.75 1.42 -0.16
CA VAL A 86 -4.68 0.60 0.39
C VAL A 86 -4.53 -0.70 -0.39
N PHE A 87 -5.62 -1.41 -0.66
CA PHE A 87 -5.56 -2.67 -1.40
C PHE A 87 -5.11 -2.49 -2.84
N ASP A 88 -5.63 -1.50 -3.55
CA ASP A 88 -5.30 -1.28 -4.95
C ASP A 88 -3.82 -0.87 -5.11
N ARG A 89 -3.23 -0.25 -4.09
CA ARG A 89 -1.79 0.03 -4.06
C ARG A 89 -0.96 -1.20 -3.71
N GLU A 90 -1.30 -1.86 -2.60
CA GLU A 90 -0.43 -2.86 -1.97
C GLU A 90 -0.71 -4.29 -2.46
N LEU A 91 -1.91 -4.54 -3.00
CA LEU A 91 -2.42 -5.84 -3.49
C LEU A 91 -3.28 -5.66 -4.77
N PRO A 92 -2.73 -5.11 -5.87
CA PRO A 92 -3.49 -4.71 -7.06
C PRO A 92 -4.25 -5.85 -7.77
N GLY A 93 -3.85 -7.11 -7.58
CA GLY A 93 -4.48 -8.31 -8.14
C GLY A 93 -5.69 -8.82 -7.35
N VAL A 94 -5.94 -8.29 -6.15
CA VAL A 94 -7.12 -8.64 -5.34
C VAL A 94 -8.35 -7.92 -5.86
N ARG A 95 -9.42 -8.65 -6.17
CA ARG A 95 -10.64 -8.07 -6.74
C ARG A 95 -11.44 -7.27 -5.71
N CYS A 96 -12.22 -6.30 -6.17
CA CYS A 96 -13.03 -5.43 -5.30
C CYS A 96 -14.06 -6.19 -4.44
N GLY A 97 -14.56 -7.31 -4.93
CA GLY A 97 -15.51 -8.18 -4.22
C GLY A 97 -14.86 -9.12 -3.19
N ASN A 98 -13.52 -9.12 -3.08
CA ASN A 98 -12.79 -10.06 -2.25
C ASN A 98 -13.27 -9.98 -0.78
N PRO A 99 -13.59 -11.12 -0.13
CA PRO A 99 -14.05 -11.13 1.26
C PRO A 99 -13.09 -10.46 2.24
N LEU A 100 -11.77 -10.55 2.02
CA LEU A 100 -10.76 -9.91 2.88
C LEU A 100 -10.95 -8.40 2.93
N ARG A 101 -11.15 -7.75 1.77
CA ARG A 101 -11.44 -6.31 1.67
C ARG A 101 -12.64 -5.95 2.53
N ARG A 102 -13.75 -6.69 2.41
CA ARG A 102 -14.99 -6.45 3.16
C ARG A 102 -14.79 -6.54 4.68
N ARG A 103 -14.03 -7.53 5.15
CA ARG A 103 -13.71 -7.70 6.57
C ARG A 103 -12.95 -6.49 7.13
N ILE A 104 -12.00 -5.97 6.34
CA ILE A 104 -11.20 -4.81 6.74
C ILE A 104 -12.01 -3.51 6.69
N ILE A 105 -12.88 -3.34 5.69
CA ILE A 105 -13.83 -2.21 5.64
C ILE A 105 -14.68 -2.18 6.89
N GLU A 106 -15.24 -3.33 7.29
CA GLU A 106 -16.10 -3.42 8.47
C GLU A 106 -15.31 -3.14 9.76
N ALA A 107 -14.11 -3.73 9.91
CA ALA A 107 -13.27 -3.48 11.07
C ALA A 107 -12.83 -2.01 11.19
N GLU A 108 -12.43 -1.39 10.08
CA GLU A 108 -12.03 0.02 10.05
C GLU A 108 -13.22 0.93 10.38
N TRP A 109 -14.40 0.62 9.85
CA TRP A 109 -15.62 1.36 10.16
C TRP A 109 -15.98 1.24 11.64
N GLN A 110 -15.95 0.03 12.22
CA GLN A 110 -16.16 -0.19 13.65
C GLN A 110 -15.12 0.53 14.51
N PHE A 111 -13.85 0.55 14.10
CA PHE A 111 -12.81 1.30 14.82
C PHE A 111 -13.12 2.80 14.84
N ARG A 112 -13.52 3.34 13.68
CA ARG A 112 -13.84 4.76 13.52
C ARG A 112 -15.07 5.18 14.31
N THR A 113 -16.10 4.33 14.38
CA THR A 113 -17.30 4.56 15.20
C THR A 113 -17.11 4.21 16.69
N GLY A 114 -15.91 3.75 17.09
CA GLY A 114 -15.58 3.48 18.50
C GLY A 114 -16.03 2.09 19.00
N LEU A 115 -16.50 1.23 18.11
CA LEU A 115 -16.95 -0.14 18.41
C LEU A 115 -15.80 -1.16 18.43
N LYS A 116 -14.67 -0.86 17.77
CA LYS A 116 -13.46 -1.71 17.77
C LYS A 116 -12.28 -0.98 18.37
N THR A 117 -11.52 -1.68 19.21
CA THR A 117 -10.28 -1.16 19.81
C THR A 117 -9.17 -1.01 18.76
N PRO A 118 -8.25 -0.04 18.93
CA PRO A 118 -7.05 0.04 18.11
C PRO A 118 -6.18 -1.22 18.25
N ILE A 119 -5.37 -1.48 17.23
CA ILE A 119 -4.36 -2.53 17.22
C ILE A 119 -3.04 -1.92 17.71
N THR A 120 -2.33 -2.57 18.64
CA THR A 120 -1.00 -2.12 19.07
C THR A 120 0.10 -2.71 18.21
N GLU A 121 1.27 -2.06 18.16
CA GLU A 121 2.46 -2.60 17.49
C GLU A 121 2.85 -3.98 18.03
N GLN A 122 2.78 -4.17 19.35
CA GLN A 122 3.02 -5.47 19.98
C GLN A 122 2.06 -6.54 19.46
N THR A 123 0.74 -6.28 19.47
CA THR A 123 -0.24 -7.23 18.95
C THR A 123 -0.03 -7.52 17.47
N LEU A 124 0.34 -6.52 16.67
CA LEU A 124 0.62 -6.70 15.25
C LEU A 124 1.85 -7.59 15.02
N ALA A 125 2.94 -7.35 15.75
CA ALA A 125 4.16 -8.16 15.66
C ALA A 125 3.91 -9.61 16.08
N ASP A 126 3.23 -9.82 17.21
CA ASP A 126 2.93 -11.16 17.74
C ASP A 126 2.08 -11.97 16.75
N VAL A 127 1.00 -11.37 16.23
CA VAL A 127 0.12 -12.03 15.27
C VAL A 127 0.84 -12.31 13.95
N ALA A 128 1.62 -11.35 13.43
CA ALA A 128 2.40 -11.56 12.22
C ALA A 128 3.42 -12.71 12.38
N ASN A 129 4.09 -12.77 13.53
CA ASN A 129 5.08 -13.80 13.84
C ASN A 129 4.45 -15.19 14.02
N GLU A 130 3.25 -15.28 14.60
CA GLU A 130 2.52 -16.54 14.70
C GLU A 130 2.01 -17.04 13.33
N VAL A 131 1.58 -16.12 12.46
CA VAL A 131 1.18 -16.46 11.09
C VAL A 131 2.38 -16.93 10.27
N THR A 132 3.51 -16.21 10.32
CA THR A 132 4.74 -16.58 9.59
C THR A 132 5.29 -17.93 10.08
N LYS A 133 5.29 -18.18 11.39
CA LYS A 133 5.66 -19.47 11.99
C LYS A 133 4.73 -20.60 11.53
N SER A 134 3.42 -20.36 11.51
CA SER A 134 2.45 -21.34 11.04
C SER A 134 2.58 -21.66 9.55
N ALA A 135 3.07 -20.70 8.76
CA ALA A 135 3.38 -20.87 7.35
C ALA A 135 4.79 -21.47 7.10
N GLN A 136 5.52 -21.84 8.16
CA GLN A 136 6.90 -22.34 8.10
C GLN A 136 7.85 -21.37 7.39
N ALA A 137 7.57 -20.06 7.47
CA ALA A 137 8.43 -19.05 6.91
C ALA A 137 9.79 -19.01 7.63
N PRO A 138 10.88 -18.64 6.94
CA PRO A 138 12.19 -18.52 7.56
C PRO A 138 12.21 -17.51 8.73
N PRO A 139 13.13 -17.65 9.70
CA PRO A 139 13.21 -16.73 10.83
C PRO A 139 13.41 -15.25 10.44
N TRP A 140 14.06 -14.97 9.30
CA TRP A 140 14.25 -13.61 8.78
C TRP A 140 12.95 -12.94 8.31
N ALA A 141 11.88 -13.70 8.09
CA ALA A 141 10.56 -13.17 7.71
C ALA A 141 9.71 -12.74 8.92
N ARG A 142 10.27 -12.83 10.13
CA ARG A 142 9.64 -12.34 11.37
C ARG A 142 9.89 -10.86 11.54
N THR A 143 9.06 -10.21 12.35
CA THR A 143 9.20 -8.79 12.65
C THR A 143 9.23 -8.48 14.14
N THR A 144 9.69 -7.29 14.49
CA THR A 144 9.71 -6.76 15.86
C THR A 144 8.89 -5.47 15.97
N VAL A 145 8.55 -5.08 17.20
CA VAL A 145 7.90 -3.80 17.49
C VAL A 145 8.76 -2.63 16.99
N GLU A 146 10.09 -2.69 17.16
CA GLU A 146 11.00 -1.62 16.73
C GLU A 146 10.95 -1.41 15.21
N GLU A 147 10.91 -2.48 14.42
CA GLU A 147 10.78 -2.39 12.96
C GLU A 147 9.45 -1.78 12.53
N LEU A 148 8.35 -2.20 13.16
CA LEU A 148 7.02 -1.66 12.87
C LEU A 148 6.98 -0.16 13.22
N HIS A 149 7.50 0.21 14.38
CA HIS A 149 7.55 1.60 14.82
C HIS A 149 8.42 2.47 13.91
N PHE A 150 9.59 1.95 13.53
CA PHE A 150 10.51 2.61 12.60
C PHE A 150 9.84 2.82 11.23
N LEU A 151 9.22 1.77 10.67
CA LEU A 151 8.54 1.85 9.39
C LEU A 151 7.39 2.87 9.43
N ARG A 152 6.57 2.85 10.49
CA ARG A 152 5.49 3.84 10.66
C ARG A 152 6.03 5.26 10.79
N THR A 153 7.13 5.46 11.50
CA THR A 153 7.78 6.77 11.63
C THR A 153 8.19 7.31 10.26
N VAL A 154 8.82 6.49 9.42
CA VAL A 154 9.19 6.86 8.05
C VAL A 154 7.96 7.14 7.18
N LEU A 155 6.91 6.33 7.31
CA LEU A 155 5.68 6.48 6.53
C LEU A 155 4.85 7.71 6.95
N ARG A 156 4.95 8.15 8.21
CA ARG A 156 4.18 9.29 8.72
C ARG A 156 4.49 10.59 7.98
N ASP A 157 5.72 10.77 7.52
CA ASP A 157 6.11 11.96 6.75
C ASP A 157 5.41 12.02 5.38
N GLU A 158 5.14 10.87 4.77
CA GLU A 158 4.48 10.73 3.47
C GLU A 158 2.95 10.60 3.58
N LEU A 159 2.46 10.07 4.71
CA LEU A 159 1.06 9.72 4.96
C LEU A 159 0.56 10.27 6.31
N PRO A 160 0.69 11.58 6.58
CA PRO A 160 0.46 12.17 7.91
C PRO A 160 -1.00 12.13 8.38
N ARG A 161 -1.97 11.95 7.46
CA ARG A 161 -3.40 11.85 7.77
C ARG A 161 -3.86 10.40 7.89
N PHE A 162 -3.03 9.45 7.47
CA PHE A 162 -3.30 8.01 7.50
C PHE A 162 -2.55 7.28 8.61
N ILE A 163 -1.30 7.64 8.90
CA ILE A 163 -0.50 7.03 9.98
C ILE A 163 -0.75 7.79 11.29
N GLY A 164 -1.17 7.07 12.34
CA GLY A 164 -1.37 7.68 13.67
C GLY A 164 -2.59 8.62 13.75
N VAL A 165 -3.68 8.34 13.02
CA VAL A 165 -4.84 9.24 12.82
C VAL A 165 -5.51 9.72 14.12
N ARG A 166 -5.30 9.04 15.25
CA ARG A 166 -5.86 9.43 16.57
C ARG A 166 -4.84 9.99 17.55
N ASP A 167 -3.58 10.10 17.15
CA ASP A 167 -2.53 10.63 18.01
C ASP A 167 -2.28 12.11 17.71
N SER A 168 -2.71 12.97 18.62
CA SER A 168 -2.43 14.41 18.61
C SER A 168 -1.03 14.74 19.16
N GLY A 169 -0.24 13.72 19.51
CA GLY A 169 1.10 13.85 20.07
C GLY A 169 2.18 14.11 19.01
N ARG A 170 3.28 14.74 19.45
CA ARG A 170 4.53 14.81 18.66
C ARG A 170 5.07 13.40 18.39
N GLU A 171 4.99 12.53 19.38
CA GLU A 171 5.37 11.12 19.26
C GLU A 171 4.23 10.31 18.63
N LEU A 172 4.61 9.39 17.76
CA LEU A 172 3.69 8.42 17.16
C LEU A 172 3.32 7.40 18.24
N SER A 173 2.04 7.18 18.56
CA SER A 173 1.70 6.15 19.54
C SER A 173 1.75 4.77 18.93
N GLU A 174 1.88 3.76 19.79
CA GLU A 174 1.87 2.34 19.42
C GLU A 174 0.54 1.86 18.83
N LYS A 175 -0.51 2.69 18.86
CA LYS A 175 -1.87 2.32 18.41
C LYS A 175 -2.07 2.63 16.94
N MET A 176 -2.76 1.73 16.25
CA MET A 176 -3.06 1.80 14.82
C MET A 176 -4.55 1.54 14.58
N SER A 177 -5.06 2.11 13.50
CA SER A 177 -6.34 1.67 12.95
C SER A 177 -6.20 0.29 12.27
N PRO A 178 -7.28 -0.48 12.12
CA PRO A 178 -7.28 -1.74 11.37
C PRO A 178 -6.65 -1.65 9.97
N VAL A 179 -6.97 -0.61 9.19
CA VAL A 179 -6.40 -0.46 7.85
C VAL A 179 -4.93 0.01 7.89
N GLU A 180 -4.52 0.80 8.88
CA GLU A 180 -3.13 1.20 9.08
C GLU A 180 -2.25 -0.03 9.40
N ALA A 181 -2.69 -0.86 10.34
CA ALA A 181 -1.97 -2.08 10.73
C ALA A 181 -1.76 -3.03 9.53
N LEU A 182 -2.80 -3.18 8.69
CA LEU A 182 -2.70 -3.95 7.45
C LEU A 182 -1.71 -3.34 6.46
N PHE A 183 -1.79 -2.03 6.23
CA PHE A 183 -0.89 -1.34 5.32
C PHE A 183 0.57 -1.49 5.73
N VAL A 184 0.87 -1.32 7.03
CA VAL A 184 2.22 -1.45 7.58
C VAL A 184 2.75 -2.86 7.36
N ILE A 185 1.98 -3.90 7.69
CA ILE A 185 2.47 -5.28 7.58
C ILE A 185 2.65 -5.72 6.13
N ILE A 186 1.77 -5.31 5.21
CA ILE A 186 1.94 -5.62 3.78
C ILE A 186 3.16 -4.88 3.23
N THR A 187 3.33 -3.61 3.60
CA THR A 187 4.49 -2.81 3.18
C THR A 187 5.79 -3.46 3.64
N LEU A 188 5.85 -3.91 4.89
CA LEU A 188 7.02 -4.60 5.44
C LEU A 188 7.26 -5.95 4.75
N GLY A 189 6.23 -6.77 4.61
CA GLY A 189 6.34 -8.07 3.95
C GLY A 189 6.81 -7.95 2.50
N ARG A 190 6.36 -6.92 1.78
CA ARG A 190 6.87 -6.62 0.43
C ARG A 190 8.34 -6.21 0.44
N ALA A 191 8.78 -5.40 1.41
CA ALA A 191 10.18 -5.04 1.55
C ALA A 191 11.05 -6.28 1.82
N MET A 192 10.61 -7.17 2.71
CA MET A 192 11.29 -8.45 3.00
C MET A 192 11.44 -9.33 1.75
N VAL A 193 10.47 -9.33 0.85
CA VAL A 193 10.51 -10.13 -0.39
C VAL A 193 11.36 -9.47 -1.48
N LEU A 194 11.33 -8.14 -1.59
CA LEU A 194 11.98 -7.40 -2.68
C LEU A 194 13.44 -7.03 -2.37
N GLU A 195 13.77 -6.86 -1.09
CA GLU A 195 15.09 -6.44 -0.60
C GLU A 195 15.64 -7.47 0.43
N PRO A 196 15.67 -8.77 0.11
CA PRO A 196 15.93 -9.82 1.11
C PRO A 196 17.28 -9.66 1.81
N ASP A 197 18.28 -9.08 1.13
CA ASP A 197 19.61 -8.86 1.67
C ASP A 197 19.61 -7.96 2.92
N ASP A 198 18.66 -7.02 3.01
CA ASP A 198 18.53 -6.12 4.16
C ASP A 198 17.92 -6.80 5.40
N PHE A 199 17.26 -7.95 5.21
CA PHE A 199 16.55 -8.69 6.25
C PHE A 199 17.22 -10.03 6.62
N ARG A 200 18.22 -10.49 5.84
CA ARG A 200 18.90 -11.78 6.04
C ARG A 200 19.48 -11.98 7.43
N ASP A 201 19.97 -10.91 8.04
CA ASP A 201 20.59 -10.93 9.38
C ASP A 201 19.55 -10.91 10.52
N GLY A 202 18.26 -10.89 10.18
CA GLY A 202 17.15 -10.85 11.14
C GLY A 202 16.66 -9.43 11.44
N PRO A 203 15.55 -9.31 12.20
CA PRO A 203 14.81 -8.06 12.34
C PRO A 203 15.57 -6.97 13.12
N GLU A 204 16.40 -7.35 14.09
CA GLU A 204 17.23 -6.42 14.87
C GLU A 204 18.32 -5.77 13.99
N ALA A 205 18.83 -6.52 13.01
CA ALA A 205 19.87 -6.04 12.11
C ALA A 205 19.32 -5.03 11.09
N TYR A 206 18.07 -5.19 10.64
CA TYR A 206 17.45 -4.31 9.65
C TYR A 206 17.44 -2.83 10.09
N VAL A 207 16.94 -2.55 11.30
CA VAL A 207 16.87 -1.16 11.81
C VAL A 207 18.27 -0.54 11.87
N SER A 208 19.27 -1.33 12.27
CA SER A 208 20.67 -0.89 12.30
C SER A 208 21.23 -0.59 10.90
N HIS A 209 20.92 -1.44 9.90
CA HIS A 209 21.35 -1.29 8.51
C HIS A 209 20.72 -0.06 7.84
N VAL A 210 19.44 0.20 8.09
CA VAL A 210 18.76 1.39 7.58
C VAL A 210 19.29 2.65 8.25
N ARG A 211 19.45 2.66 9.58
CA ARG A 211 19.99 3.81 10.32
C ARG A 211 21.42 4.13 9.87
N LYS A 212 22.24 3.12 9.62
CA LYS A 212 23.61 3.29 9.08
C LYS A 212 23.59 3.93 7.68
N ARG A 213 22.67 3.52 6.80
CA ARG A 213 22.47 4.14 5.47
C ARG A 213 21.98 5.59 5.55
N GLN A 214 21.14 5.93 6.53
CA GLN A 214 20.70 7.32 6.76
C GLN A 214 21.85 8.21 7.25
N LEU A 215 22.76 7.69 8.07
CA LEU A 215 23.92 8.42 8.59
C LEU A 215 25.06 8.55 7.57
N THR A 216 25.14 7.65 6.59
CA THR A 216 26.09 7.69 5.49
C THR A 216 25.36 7.60 4.16
N PRO A 217 24.63 8.66 3.76
CA PRO A 217 23.95 8.67 2.48
C PRO A 217 25.02 8.52 1.39
N SER A 218 24.84 7.53 0.51
CA SER A 218 25.70 7.38 -0.68
C SER A 218 25.70 8.71 -1.47
N PRO A 219 26.78 9.10 -2.16
CA PRO A 219 26.90 10.41 -2.83
C PRO A 219 25.88 10.69 -3.96
N SER A 220 24.86 9.86 -4.12
CA SER A 220 23.66 10.15 -4.89
C SER A 220 22.45 9.97 -3.96
N GLY A 221 21.58 10.97 -3.90
CA GLY A 221 20.34 10.97 -3.11
C GLY A 221 19.31 9.94 -3.56
N ALA A 222 19.67 8.66 -3.53
CA ALA A 222 18.93 7.54 -4.09
C ALA A 222 18.43 6.55 -3.04
N VAL A 223 18.46 6.89 -1.75
CA VAL A 223 18.00 5.98 -0.67
C VAL A 223 16.47 6.06 -0.46
N LEU A 224 15.77 6.98 -1.13
CA LEU A 224 14.31 6.95 -1.33
C LEU A 224 13.90 6.63 -2.79
N ARG A 225 14.88 6.30 -3.66
CA ARG A 225 14.67 5.94 -5.09
C ARG A 225 14.99 4.48 -5.41
N GLY A 226 15.33 3.66 -4.42
CA GLY A 226 15.62 2.23 -4.60
C GLY A 226 14.44 1.35 -5.02
N ARG A 227 13.21 1.89 -5.11
CA ARG A 227 12.02 1.14 -5.55
C ARG A 227 11.87 1.08 -7.06
N VAL A 228 12.87 0.63 -7.81
CA VAL A 228 12.66 0.04 -9.15
C VAL A 228 13.85 -0.88 -9.45
N MET A 229 13.70 -2.19 -9.21
CA MET A 229 14.09 -3.27 -10.14
C MET A 229 13.98 -4.62 -9.44
N LEU A 230 13.04 -5.46 -9.89
CA LEU A 230 13.31 -6.81 -10.39
C LEU A 230 12.01 -7.54 -10.71
N GLN A 231 11.79 -7.79 -12.01
CA GLN A 231 10.78 -8.69 -12.53
C GLN A 231 11.22 -10.13 -12.26
N ALA A 232 10.77 -10.73 -11.16
CA ALA A 232 10.70 -12.20 -10.99
C ALA A 232 9.89 -12.67 -9.76
N THR A 233 9.62 -11.83 -8.76
CA THR A 233 8.80 -12.14 -7.56
C THR A 233 7.37 -11.57 -7.60
N VAL A 234 6.94 -11.18 -8.81
CA VAL A 234 5.82 -10.26 -9.07
C VAL A 234 4.44 -10.81 -8.69
N SER A 235 4.22 -12.13 -8.71
CA SER A 235 2.88 -12.69 -8.50
C SER A 235 2.35 -12.54 -7.07
N LEU A 236 3.09 -13.00 -6.05
CA LEU A 236 2.69 -12.84 -4.64
C LEU A 236 2.65 -11.36 -4.22
N VAL A 237 3.60 -10.58 -4.74
CA VAL A 237 3.70 -9.13 -4.50
C VAL A 237 2.53 -8.38 -5.14
N ASN A 238 1.93 -8.90 -6.21
CA ASN A 238 0.74 -8.28 -6.82
C ASN A 238 -0.57 -8.79 -6.22
N GLY A 239 -0.56 -9.71 -5.25
CA GLY A 239 -1.79 -10.27 -4.67
C GLY A 239 -2.31 -11.51 -5.40
N ASP A 240 -1.52 -12.14 -6.27
CA ASP A 240 -1.88 -13.45 -6.83
C ASP A 240 -1.95 -14.48 -5.70
N GLY A 241 -3.02 -15.29 -5.71
CA GLY A 241 -3.31 -16.30 -4.70
C GLY A 241 -4.34 -15.87 -3.64
N PHE A 242 -4.59 -14.58 -3.42
CA PHE A 242 -5.61 -14.12 -2.47
C PHE A 242 -7.06 -14.33 -2.95
N GLU A 243 -7.25 -14.62 -4.23
CA GLU A 243 -8.56 -14.92 -4.83
C GLU A 243 -9.00 -16.38 -4.61
N ASP A 244 -8.04 -17.32 -4.58
CA ASP A 244 -8.30 -18.71 -4.25
C ASP A 244 -8.11 -18.92 -2.74
N GLN A 245 -9.22 -19.22 -2.05
CA GLN A 245 -9.28 -19.37 -0.60
C GLN A 245 -8.43 -20.53 -0.07
N HIS A 246 -7.98 -21.44 -0.93
CA HIS A 246 -7.17 -22.60 -0.56
C HIS A 246 -5.66 -22.34 -0.65
N THR A 247 -5.23 -21.18 -1.15
CA THR A 247 -3.80 -20.88 -1.22
C THR A 247 -3.22 -20.56 0.15
N LEU A 248 -1.91 -20.74 0.29
CA LEU A 248 -1.17 -20.34 1.49
C LEU A 248 -1.34 -18.83 1.78
N ALA A 249 -1.40 -17.99 0.74
CA ALA A 249 -1.58 -16.56 0.88
C ALA A 249 -2.96 -16.22 1.47
N ALA A 250 -4.03 -16.75 0.89
CA ALA A 250 -5.39 -16.50 1.35
C ALA A 250 -5.64 -17.07 2.76
N THR A 251 -5.17 -18.28 3.04
CA THR A 251 -5.33 -18.91 4.36
C THR A 251 -4.51 -18.19 5.44
N SER A 252 -3.30 -17.74 5.13
CA SER A 252 -2.48 -16.93 6.05
C SER A 252 -3.13 -15.57 6.32
N ALA A 253 -3.69 -14.92 5.29
CA ALA A 253 -4.40 -13.66 5.43
C ALA A 253 -5.67 -13.80 6.27
N GLN A 254 -6.46 -14.86 6.05
CA GLN A 254 -7.63 -15.15 6.88
C GLN A 254 -7.24 -15.38 8.34
N ARG A 255 -6.20 -16.18 8.60
CA ARG A 255 -5.69 -16.42 9.96
C ARG A 255 -5.22 -15.13 10.62
N PHE A 256 -4.50 -14.28 9.90
CA PHE A 256 -4.04 -12.98 10.36
C PHE A 256 -5.23 -12.09 10.79
N LEU A 257 -6.24 -11.97 9.93
CA LEU A 257 -7.44 -11.19 10.25
C LEU A 257 -8.23 -11.79 11.42
N ASP A 258 -8.34 -13.12 11.50
CA ASP A 258 -9.00 -13.80 12.62
C ASP A 258 -8.29 -13.52 13.95
N GLN A 259 -6.96 -13.61 13.99
CA GLN A 259 -6.15 -13.37 15.19
C GLN A 259 -6.17 -11.91 15.64
N LEU A 260 -6.34 -10.96 14.72
CA LEU A 260 -6.57 -9.54 15.04
C LEU A 260 -8.05 -9.21 15.36
N GLY A 261 -8.92 -10.22 15.39
CA GLY A 261 -10.34 -10.07 15.73
C GLY A 261 -11.12 -9.26 14.70
N PHE A 262 -10.79 -9.37 13.41
CA PHE A 262 -11.60 -8.78 12.35
C PHE A 262 -12.91 -9.57 12.19
N PRO A 263 -14.06 -8.89 11.94
CA PRO A 263 -15.33 -9.55 11.65
C PRO A 263 -15.20 -10.59 10.53
N LYS A 264 -15.96 -11.69 10.61
CA LYS A 264 -15.95 -12.77 9.60
C LYS A 264 -16.87 -12.45 8.43
#